data_AF-A5DYS0-F1
#
_entry.id   AF-A5DYS0-F1
#
_cell.length_a   1.000
_cell.length_b   1.000
_cell.length_c   1.000
_cell.angle_alpha   90.00
_cell.angle_beta   90.00
_cell.angle_gamma   90.00
#
_symmetry.space_group_name_H-M   'P 1'
#
loop_
_entity.id
_entity.type
_entity.pdbx_description
1 polymer ?
#
loop_
_entity_poly.entity_id
_entity_poly.type
_entity_poly.pdbx_seq_one_letter_code
_entity_poly.pdbx_strand_id
1 'polypeptide(L)'
;MHLSTSLFVILFQIIVPIVAWKDYENEYPYKYFYACQYQLRFEATYCPPTNRTCSCLNPNFLASIAGCLEANIDGHPTEQMLHATFETCERYNVTLADDWYDTSLKYYHENAKAPVEIPNFNRSKVIDVPIIMNHTRLIMFQTSYKNFYNNYQNSLYYGAGILAYWALVLVMGAVINWGKFLFPGTTKKMTYPIVNYWRKYVTIPATFRKKKAQDQQFLKIFGFLIPSRFESLIIVLFYGVTLIVNAVEMEAMEDDPLMDSKYRAETRYVGDRTGITGTMFMPLIFLFAGRNNFLQWLTRWNYSTFMTFHRHVSRVCVILIIVHSFAYTALLADQFAFRAAEPYFYWGIVGTLAGGLMLAQAIPLLRRNWYEIFLLCAYCSCCSMASWMLVSPYRLGLYPNGCPRYCHLGG
;
A
#
# COMPACT_ATOMS: atom_id res chain seq x y z
N MET A 1 6.36 -10.07 -28.24
CA MET A 1 5.31 -9.37 -27.46
C MET A 1 4.94 -8.13 -28.25
N HIS A 2 3.75 -8.10 -28.85
CA HIS A 2 3.31 -6.97 -29.66
C HIS A 2 3.23 -5.70 -28.81
N LEU A 3 3.64 -4.57 -29.39
CA LEU A 3 3.74 -3.28 -28.70
C LEU A 3 2.40 -2.87 -28.04
N SER A 4 1.26 -3.26 -28.61
CA SER A 4 -0.07 -2.89 -28.12
C SER A 4 -0.47 -3.59 -26.82
N THR A 5 -0.15 -4.88 -26.63
CA THR A 5 -0.45 -5.59 -25.38
C THR A 5 0.42 -5.11 -24.22
N SER A 6 1.67 -4.71 -24.51
CA SER A 6 2.54 -4.11 -23.50
C SER A 6 2.06 -2.71 -23.09
N LEU A 7 1.59 -1.91 -24.04
CA LEU A 7 1.07 -0.56 -23.76
C LEU A 7 -0.22 -0.60 -22.93
N PHE A 8 -1.14 -1.52 -23.26
CA PHE A 8 -2.41 -1.68 -22.53
C PHE A 8 -2.18 -2.13 -21.08
N VAL A 9 -1.27 -3.09 -20.86
CA VAL A 9 -0.90 -3.52 -19.51
C VAL A 9 -0.23 -2.39 -18.73
N ILE A 10 0.64 -1.59 -19.36
CA ILE A 10 1.30 -0.45 -18.69
C ILE A 10 0.29 0.65 -18.33
N LEU A 11 -0.62 1.02 -19.24
CA LEU A 11 -1.68 2.01 -18.98
C LEU A 11 -2.59 1.55 -17.84
N PHE A 12 -3.00 0.28 -17.87
CA PHE A 12 -3.84 -0.31 -16.83
C PHE A 12 -3.15 -0.31 -15.45
N GLN A 13 -1.86 -0.65 -15.41
CA GLN A 13 -1.05 -0.67 -14.18
C GLN A 13 -0.74 0.72 -13.63
N ILE A 14 -0.94 1.81 -14.40
CA ILE A 14 -0.76 3.19 -13.94
C ILE A 14 -2.10 3.79 -13.49
N ILE A 15 -3.18 3.54 -14.25
CA ILE A 15 -4.49 4.11 -13.95
C ILE A 15 -5.06 3.54 -12.65
N VAL A 16 -4.96 2.22 -12.43
CA VAL A 16 -5.54 1.58 -11.24
C VAL A 16 -4.95 2.12 -9.93
N PRO A 17 -3.61 2.25 -9.75
CA PRO A 17 -3.04 2.87 -8.56
C PRO A 17 -3.45 4.34 -8.36
N ILE A 18 -3.60 5.12 -9.44
CA ILE A 18 -4.00 6.53 -9.35
C ILE A 18 -5.44 6.66 -8.85
N VAL A 19 -6.35 5.84 -9.38
CA VAL A 19 -7.74 5.81 -8.92
C VAL A 19 -7.79 5.38 -7.46
N ALA A 20 -7.10 4.29 -7.10
CA ALA A 20 -7.04 3.81 -5.72
C ALA A 20 -6.45 4.84 -4.74
N TRP A 21 -5.45 5.61 -5.18
CA TRP A 21 -4.91 6.71 -4.39
C TRP A 21 -5.96 7.78 -4.12
N LYS A 22 -6.66 8.23 -5.17
CA LYS A 22 -7.67 9.29 -5.06
C LYS A 22 -8.82 8.87 -4.14
N ASP A 23 -9.30 7.63 -4.28
CA ASP A 23 -10.35 7.09 -3.42
C ASP A 23 -9.89 7.06 -1.96
N TYR A 24 -8.67 6.60 -1.70
CA TYR A 24 -8.12 6.59 -0.34
C TYR A 24 -7.94 7.99 0.25
N GLU A 25 -7.47 8.96 -0.54
CA GLU A 25 -7.30 10.35 -0.11
C GLU A 25 -8.64 10.98 0.31
N ASN A 26 -9.73 10.61 -0.37
CA ASN A 26 -11.09 11.02 0.02
C ASN A 26 -11.59 10.31 1.29
N GLU A 27 -11.21 9.05 1.51
CA GLU A 27 -11.62 8.26 2.70
C GLU A 27 -10.75 8.53 3.94
N TYR A 28 -9.53 9.03 3.80
CA TYR A 28 -8.60 9.26 4.92
C TYR A 28 -9.15 10.16 6.05
N PRO A 29 -9.92 11.25 5.76
CA PRO A 29 -10.59 12.03 6.80
C PRO A 29 -11.64 11.23 7.58
N TYR A 30 -12.22 10.18 7.00
CA TYR A 30 -13.33 9.43 7.61
C TYR A 30 -12.88 8.52 8.76
N LYS A 31 -11.57 8.35 8.98
CA LYS A 31 -11.01 7.48 10.04
C LYS A 31 -11.62 7.72 11.42
N TYR A 32 -11.88 8.97 11.78
CA TYR A 32 -12.46 9.32 13.09
C TYR A 32 -13.95 9.03 13.16
N PHE A 33 -14.69 9.23 12.07
CA PHE A 33 -16.08 8.78 11.98
C PHE A 33 -16.18 7.27 12.16
N TYR A 34 -15.29 6.49 11.53
CA TYR A 34 -15.27 5.04 11.69
C TYR A 34 -14.83 4.60 13.09
N ALA A 35 -13.86 5.29 13.71
CA ALA A 35 -13.48 5.06 15.10
C ALA A 35 -14.69 5.27 16.04
N CYS A 36 -15.41 6.38 15.87
CA CYS A 36 -16.61 6.72 16.61
C CYS A 36 -17.72 5.67 16.41
N GLN A 37 -17.99 5.30 15.16
CA GLN A 37 -18.99 4.28 14.85
C GLN A 37 -18.63 2.92 15.45
N TYR A 38 -17.35 2.55 15.44
CA TYR A 38 -16.89 1.28 15.96
C TYR A 38 -16.99 1.24 17.49
N GLN A 39 -16.49 2.29 18.19
CA GLN A 39 -16.66 2.41 19.64
C GLN A 39 -18.14 2.39 20.02
N LEU A 40 -19.00 3.11 19.30
CA LEU A 40 -20.42 3.19 19.62
C LEU A 40 -21.08 1.81 19.61
N ARG A 41 -20.70 0.91 18.68
CA ARG A 41 -21.16 -0.49 18.66
C ARG A 41 -20.70 -1.31 19.87
N PHE A 42 -19.59 -0.93 20.51
CA PHE A 42 -19.12 -1.54 21.76
C PHE A 42 -19.80 -1.01 23.01
N GLU A 43 -20.38 0.18 22.94
CA GLU A 43 -20.97 0.84 24.11
C GLU A 43 -22.51 0.72 24.12
N ALA A 44 -23.18 0.89 22.98
CA ALA A 44 -24.64 0.85 22.91
C ALA A 44 -25.20 0.26 21.61
N THR A 45 -26.45 -0.22 21.69
CA THR A 45 -27.22 -0.64 20.52
C THR A 45 -28.36 0.36 20.28
N TYR A 46 -28.37 1.01 19.12
CA TYR A 46 -29.47 1.90 18.69
C TYR A 46 -30.41 1.27 17.68
N CYS A 47 -29.94 0.23 17.00
CA CYS A 47 -30.60 -0.33 15.85
C CYS A 47 -30.55 -1.85 15.91
N PRO A 48 -31.66 -2.54 15.56
CA PRO A 48 -31.63 -3.98 15.41
C PRO A 48 -30.70 -4.37 14.24
N PRO A 49 -30.01 -5.53 14.33
CA PRO A 49 -29.00 -5.94 13.35
C PRO A 49 -29.55 -6.12 11.93
N THR A 50 -30.87 -6.25 11.78
CA THR A 50 -31.57 -6.40 10.51
C THR A 50 -31.75 -5.08 9.76
N ASN A 51 -31.74 -3.92 10.45
CA ASN A 51 -32.07 -2.64 9.85
C ASN A 51 -30.83 -1.74 9.67
N ARG A 52 -30.30 -1.69 8.45
CA ARG A 52 -29.10 -0.90 8.11
C ARG A 52 -29.36 0.60 7.96
N THR A 53 -30.57 1.00 7.57
CA THR A 53 -30.94 2.44 7.41
C THR A 53 -31.16 3.11 8.76
N CYS A 54 -31.43 2.35 9.83
CA CYS A 54 -31.70 2.88 11.16
C CYS A 54 -30.60 3.79 11.69
N SER A 55 -29.32 3.52 11.39
CA SER A 55 -28.21 4.38 11.86
C SER A 55 -28.31 5.81 11.30
N CYS A 56 -28.87 5.98 10.11
CA CYS A 56 -29.03 7.27 9.45
C CYS A 56 -30.35 7.98 9.79
N LEU A 57 -31.33 7.25 10.31
CA LEU A 57 -32.66 7.78 10.63
C LEU A 57 -32.84 8.03 12.14
N ASN A 58 -32.06 7.37 12.99
CA ASN A 58 -32.19 7.48 14.44
C ASN A 58 -31.46 8.74 14.96
N PRO A 59 -32.17 9.74 15.51
CA PRO A 59 -31.57 10.97 15.99
C PRO A 59 -30.61 10.75 17.16
N ASN A 60 -30.85 9.74 18.01
CA ASN A 60 -29.98 9.42 19.15
C ASN A 60 -28.61 8.87 18.69
N PHE A 61 -28.63 8.08 17.60
CA PHE A 61 -27.40 7.58 16.98
C PHE A 61 -26.59 8.73 16.39
N LEU A 62 -27.22 9.58 15.58
CA LEU A 62 -26.56 10.72 14.95
C LEU A 62 -26.00 11.70 15.99
N ALA A 63 -26.74 11.97 17.06
CA ALA A 63 -26.29 12.80 18.18
C ALA A 63 -25.08 12.20 18.91
N SER A 64 -25.07 10.89 19.17
CA SER A 64 -23.93 10.23 19.82
C SER A 64 -22.67 10.26 18.93
N ILE A 65 -22.83 10.14 17.61
CA ILE A 65 -21.73 10.31 16.66
C ILE A 65 -21.27 11.78 16.62
N ALA A 66 -22.18 12.75 16.61
CA ALA A 66 -21.83 14.16 16.60
C ALA A 66 -20.99 14.56 17.82
N GLY A 67 -21.39 14.12 19.03
CA GLY A 67 -20.62 14.33 20.26
C GLY A 67 -19.26 13.61 20.25
N CYS A 68 -19.18 12.45 19.61
CA CYS A 68 -17.90 11.76 19.41
C CYS A 68 -16.92 12.54 18.54
N LEU A 69 -17.43 13.10 17.44
CA LEU A 69 -16.65 13.86 16.47
C LEU A 69 -16.25 15.22 17.03
N GLU A 70 -17.05 15.79 17.94
CA GLU A 70 -16.66 16.97 18.72
C GLU A 70 -15.46 16.68 19.64
N ALA A 71 -15.45 15.52 20.31
CA ALA A 71 -14.38 15.08 21.20
C ALA A 71 -13.17 14.46 20.47
N ASN A 72 -12.89 14.89 19.24
CA ASN A 72 -11.82 14.37 18.39
C ASN A 72 -10.41 14.75 18.90
N ILE A 73 -9.48 13.79 18.84
CA ILE A 73 -8.08 13.94 19.29
C ILE A 73 -7.29 15.01 18.52
N ASP A 74 -7.64 15.26 17.25
CA ASP A 74 -6.95 16.25 16.41
C ASP A 74 -7.62 17.65 16.45
N GLY A 75 -8.58 17.86 17.36
CA GLY A 75 -9.34 19.11 17.50
C GLY A 75 -10.66 19.09 16.73
N HIS A 76 -11.15 20.27 16.34
CA HIS A 76 -12.48 20.42 15.72
C HIS A 76 -12.66 19.53 14.48
N PRO A 77 -13.84 18.92 14.31
CA PRO A 77 -14.11 18.08 13.15
C PRO A 77 -14.07 18.91 11.87
N THR A 78 -13.36 18.39 10.86
CA THR A 78 -13.31 19.01 9.53
C THR A 78 -14.58 18.66 8.74
N GLU A 79 -15.01 19.53 7.83
CA GLU A 79 -16.16 19.29 6.94
C GLU A 79 -16.06 17.94 6.19
N GLN A 80 -14.85 17.57 5.74
CA GLN A 80 -14.57 16.26 5.13
C GLN A 80 -14.85 15.08 6.05
N MET A 81 -14.64 15.22 7.37
CA MET A 81 -14.99 14.17 8.33
C MET A 81 -16.50 13.98 8.44
N LEU A 82 -17.25 15.08 8.37
CA LEU A 82 -18.72 15.08 8.42
C LEU A 82 -19.31 14.46 7.15
N HIS A 83 -18.66 14.66 6.00
CA HIS A 83 -19.01 14.05 4.71
C HIS A 83 -19.09 12.52 4.76
N ALA A 84 -18.30 11.86 5.62
CA ALA A 84 -18.36 10.41 5.84
C ALA A 84 -19.77 9.93 6.22
N THR A 85 -20.51 10.75 6.97
CA THR A 85 -21.85 10.40 7.45
C THR A 85 -22.85 10.49 6.29
N PHE A 86 -22.76 11.53 5.47
CA PHE A 86 -23.55 11.67 4.25
C PHE A 86 -23.33 10.49 3.30
N GLU A 87 -22.07 10.17 2.98
CA GLU A 87 -21.76 9.08 2.05
C GLU A 87 -22.25 7.72 2.57
N THR A 88 -22.14 7.49 3.88
CA THR A 88 -22.64 6.26 4.51
C THR A 88 -24.17 6.16 4.38
N CYS A 89 -24.89 7.28 4.51
CA CYS A 89 -26.34 7.30 4.45
C CYS A 89 -26.91 7.29 3.04
N GLU A 90 -26.25 7.97 2.10
CA GLU A 90 -26.56 7.88 0.67
C GLU A 90 -26.43 6.44 0.15
N ARG A 91 -25.42 5.70 0.63
CA ARG A 91 -25.25 4.27 0.31
C ARG A 91 -26.44 3.41 0.77
N TYR A 92 -27.20 3.87 1.76
CA TYR A 92 -28.44 3.24 2.21
C TYR A 92 -29.71 3.89 1.65
N ASN A 93 -29.59 4.74 0.62
CA ASN A 93 -30.68 5.54 0.03
C ASN A 93 -31.40 6.45 1.03
N VAL A 94 -30.67 7.00 2.00
CA VAL A 94 -31.17 7.98 2.97
C VAL A 94 -30.47 9.31 2.74
N THR A 95 -31.24 10.36 2.47
CA THR A 95 -30.72 11.73 2.34
C THR A 95 -30.76 12.41 3.72
N LEU A 96 -29.60 12.83 4.22
CA LEU A 96 -29.48 13.63 5.44
C LEU A 96 -29.64 15.12 5.11
N ALA A 97 -30.09 15.91 6.09
CA ALA A 97 -30.10 17.36 5.99
C ALA A 97 -28.66 17.93 6.06
N ASP A 98 -28.41 19.05 5.38
CA ASP A 98 -27.08 19.66 5.35
C ASP A 98 -26.58 20.07 6.74
N ASP A 99 -27.51 20.48 7.62
CA ASP A 99 -27.29 20.91 9.00
C ASP A 99 -27.44 19.77 10.04
N TRP A 100 -27.35 18.50 9.61
CA TRP A 100 -27.53 17.36 10.51
C TRP A 100 -26.56 17.40 11.68
N TYR A 101 -25.31 17.84 11.45
CA TYR A 101 -24.26 17.83 12.47
C TYR A 101 -24.58 18.81 13.60
N ASP A 102 -24.87 20.08 13.26
CA ASP A 102 -25.18 21.12 14.25
C ASP A 102 -26.47 20.79 15.01
N THR A 103 -27.49 20.28 14.29
CA THR A 103 -28.76 19.85 14.89
C THR A 103 -28.54 18.68 15.85
N SER A 104 -27.76 17.69 15.44
CA SER A 104 -27.47 16.50 16.25
C SER A 104 -26.57 16.82 17.44
N LEU A 105 -25.62 17.74 17.28
CA LEU A 105 -24.72 18.19 18.34
C LEU A 105 -25.47 18.99 19.40
N LYS A 106 -26.39 19.88 18.98
CA LYS A 106 -27.27 20.58 19.92
C LYS A 106 -28.13 19.58 20.71
N TYR A 107 -28.74 18.62 20.02
CA TYR A 107 -29.54 17.57 20.66
C TYR A 107 -28.71 16.72 21.62
N TYR A 108 -27.46 16.42 21.27
CA TYR A 108 -26.49 15.72 22.13
C TYR A 108 -26.23 16.50 23.42
N HIS A 109 -25.89 17.79 23.34
CA HIS A 109 -25.63 18.62 24.51
C HIS A 109 -26.83 18.75 25.45
N GLU A 110 -28.06 18.70 24.92
CA GLU A 110 -29.29 18.79 25.71
C GLU A 110 -29.72 17.46 26.35
N ASN A 111 -29.43 16.31 25.71
CA ASN A 111 -30.06 15.02 26.06
C ASN A 111 -29.09 13.87 26.34
N ALA A 112 -27.78 14.03 26.12
CA ALA A 112 -26.82 12.95 26.29
C ALA A 112 -26.65 12.55 27.76
N LYS A 113 -26.61 11.23 28.01
CA LYS A 113 -26.45 10.66 29.34
C LYS A 113 -25.26 9.73 29.40
N ALA A 114 -24.57 9.70 30.54
CA ALA A 114 -23.56 8.67 30.77
C ALA A 114 -24.24 7.30 30.93
N PRO A 115 -23.61 6.18 30.55
CA PRO A 115 -24.20 4.83 30.71
C PRO A 115 -24.67 4.51 32.14
N VAL A 116 -24.03 5.11 33.15
CA VAL A 116 -24.37 4.94 34.58
C VAL A 116 -25.70 5.64 34.95
N GLU A 117 -26.09 6.67 34.21
CA GLU A 117 -27.30 7.46 34.45
C GLU A 117 -28.55 6.86 33.78
N ILE A 118 -28.37 5.83 32.95
CA ILE A 118 -29.45 5.18 32.22
C ILE A 118 -30.01 4.03 33.09
N PRO A 119 -31.29 4.08 33.50
CA PRO A 119 -31.88 3.03 34.31
C PRO A 119 -31.95 1.70 33.53
N ASN A 120 -31.51 0.60 34.16
CA ASN A 120 -31.46 -0.74 33.56
C ASN A 120 -30.65 -0.81 32.24
N PHE A 121 -29.58 -0.03 32.14
CA PHE A 121 -28.72 -0.04 30.95
C PHE A 121 -28.23 -1.44 30.60
N ASN A 122 -28.52 -1.86 29.38
CA ASN A 122 -28.03 -3.10 28.82
C ASN A 122 -27.59 -2.83 27.38
N ARG A 123 -26.30 -3.02 27.10
CA ARG A 123 -25.70 -2.83 25.77
C ARG A 123 -26.45 -3.56 24.66
N SER A 124 -27.01 -4.74 24.95
CA SER A 124 -27.70 -5.58 23.95
C SER A 124 -29.13 -5.13 23.65
N LYS A 125 -29.69 -4.19 24.43
CA LYS A 125 -31.04 -3.65 24.20
C LYS A 125 -30.95 -2.31 23.50
N VAL A 126 -31.96 -2.02 22.69
CA VAL A 126 -32.09 -0.73 22.02
C VAL A 126 -32.28 0.37 23.07
N ILE A 127 -31.50 1.43 22.95
CA ILE A 127 -31.62 2.63 23.79
C ILE A 127 -32.19 3.81 22.99
N ASP A 128 -32.98 4.63 23.67
CA ASP A 128 -33.69 5.77 23.09
C ASP A 128 -33.10 7.13 23.55
N VAL A 129 -31.88 7.13 24.10
CA VAL A 129 -31.16 8.33 24.53
C VAL A 129 -29.75 8.36 23.94
N PRO A 130 -29.20 9.53 23.58
CA PRO A 130 -27.81 9.63 23.17
C PRO A 130 -26.88 9.35 24.34
N ILE A 131 -25.74 8.71 24.07
CA ILE A 131 -24.77 8.31 25.10
C ILE A 131 -23.51 9.16 25.07
N ILE A 132 -23.04 9.52 26.26
CA ILE A 132 -21.70 10.06 26.43
C ILE A 132 -20.72 8.89 26.43
N MET A 133 -19.89 8.82 25.39
CA MET A 133 -18.90 7.75 25.26
C MET A 133 -17.74 7.91 26.23
N ASN A 134 -17.12 6.78 26.61
CA ASN A 134 -15.97 6.82 27.50
C ASN A 134 -14.77 7.49 26.80
N HIS A 135 -14.31 8.62 27.33
CA HIS A 135 -13.25 9.43 26.72
C HIS A 135 -11.91 8.70 26.62
N THR A 136 -11.54 7.89 27.62
CA THR A 136 -10.29 7.12 27.58
C THR A 136 -10.32 6.08 26.46
N ARG A 137 -11.47 5.41 26.27
CA ARG A 137 -11.66 4.47 25.15
C ARG A 137 -11.71 5.21 23.82
N LEU A 138 -12.34 6.38 23.77
CA LEU A 138 -12.40 7.21 22.58
C LEU A 138 -11.02 7.53 22.03
N ILE A 139 -10.10 7.97 22.88
CA ILE A 139 -8.72 8.25 22.49
C ILE A 139 -8.04 6.98 21.96
N MET A 140 -8.26 5.82 22.59
CA MET A 140 -7.71 4.55 22.11
C MET A 140 -8.24 4.16 20.72
N PHE A 141 -9.56 4.20 20.51
CA PHE A 141 -10.18 3.89 19.22
C PHE A 141 -9.72 4.87 18.14
N GLN A 142 -9.74 6.17 18.41
CA GLN A 142 -9.30 7.18 17.44
C GLN A 142 -7.81 7.04 17.12
N THR A 143 -6.96 6.73 18.11
CA THR A 143 -5.52 6.53 17.88
C THR A 143 -5.24 5.26 17.07
N SER A 144 -5.93 4.16 17.36
CA SER A 144 -5.80 2.91 16.60
C SER A 144 -6.21 3.07 15.13
N TYR A 145 -7.36 3.71 14.88
CA TYR A 145 -7.78 4.06 13.52
C TYR A 145 -6.80 5.04 12.86
N LYS A 146 -6.28 6.03 13.58
CA LYS A 146 -5.24 6.93 13.08
C LYS A 146 -4.00 6.17 12.66
N ASN A 147 -3.49 5.25 13.47
CA ASN A 147 -2.32 4.43 13.13
C ASN A 147 -2.58 3.51 11.94
N PHE A 148 -3.74 2.86 11.88
CA PHE A 148 -4.14 2.01 10.76
C PHE A 148 -4.16 2.78 9.43
N TYR A 149 -4.84 3.92 9.40
CA TYR A 149 -4.89 4.76 8.20
C TYR A 149 -3.51 5.38 7.91
N ASN A 150 -2.79 5.91 8.89
CA ASN A 150 -1.46 6.46 8.68
C ASN A 150 -0.50 5.44 8.07
N ASN A 151 -0.53 4.18 8.52
CA ASN A 151 0.29 3.14 7.88
C ASN A 151 -0.05 2.97 6.40
N TYR A 152 -1.34 2.98 6.05
CA TYR A 152 -1.78 2.87 4.66
C TYR A 152 -1.36 4.09 3.83
N GLN A 153 -1.61 5.30 4.32
CA GLN A 153 -1.23 6.55 3.67
C GLN A 153 0.28 6.65 3.46
N ASN A 154 1.05 6.37 4.51
CA ASN A 154 2.51 6.38 4.43
C ASN A 154 2.97 5.30 3.44
N SER A 155 2.27 4.16 3.32
CA SER A 155 2.64 3.10 2.38
C SER A 155 2.55 3.58 0.94
N LEU A 156 1.50 4.35 0.63
CA LEU A 156 1.32 5.00 -0.67
C LEU A 156 2.40 6.06 -0.91
N TYR A 157 2.62 7.00 0.02
CA TYR A 157 3.66 8.03 -0.13
C TYR A 157 5.06 7.45 -0.26
N TYR A 158 5.38 6.44 0.53
CA TYR A 158 6.68 5.79 0.46
C TYR A 158 6.84 5.02 -0.85
N GLY A 159 5.81 4.30 -1.31
CA GLY A 159 5.80 3.70 -2.64
C GLY A 159 6.04 4.72 -3.75
N ALA A 160 5.34 5.86 -3.71
CA ALA A 160 5.57 6.98 -4.63
C ALA A 160 6.98 7.57 -4.51
N GLY A 161 7.55 7.63 -3.31
CA GLY A 161 8.92 8.05 -3.06
C GLY A 161 9.94 7.15 -3.76
N ILE A 162 9.73 5.82 -3.77
CA ILE A 162 10.64 4.91 -4.49
C ILE A 162 10.46 5.04 -6.01
N LEU A 163 9.24 5.30 -6.50
CA LEU A 163 9.01 5.63 -7.90
C LEU A 163 9.72 6.93 -8.30
N ALA A 164 9.66 7.96 -7.45
CA ALA A 164 10.36 9.22 -7.63
C ALA A 164 11.89 9.02 -7.63
N TYR A 165 12.42 8.13 -6.79
CA TYR A 165 13.82 7.73 -6.83
C TYR A 165 14.23 7.19 -8.21
N TRP A 166 13.45 6.25 -8.77
CA TRP A 166 13.73 5.71 -10.10
C TRP A 166 13.57 6.75 -11.22
N ALA A 167 12.56 7.61 -11.12
CA ALA A 167 12.37 8.73 -12.04
C ALA A 167 13.58 9.66 -12.03
N LEU A 168 14.09 10.03 -10.85
CA LEU A 168 15.30 10.84 -10.69
C LEU A 168 16.53 10.15 -11.31
N VAL A 169 16.72 8.86 -11.06
CA VAL A 169 17.82 8.07 -11.67
C VAL A 169 17.74 8.10 -13.20
N LEU A 170 16.54 7.95 -13.77
CA LEU A 170 16.33 7.98 -15.21
C LEU A 170 16.57 9.37 -15.80
N VAL A 171 16.08 10.43 -15.14
CA VAL A 171 16.31 11.83 -15.55
C VAL A 171 17.79 12.18 -15.50
N MET A 172 18.49 11.85 -14.41
CA MET A 172 19.94 12.07 -14.31
C MET A 172 20.69 11.30 -15.41
N GLY A 173 20.31 10.05 -15.69
CA GLY A 173 20.85 9.26 -16.78
C GLY A 173 20.65 9.91 -18.15
N ALA A 174 19.44 10.42 -18.41
CA ALA A 174 19.09 11.13 -19.62
C ALA A 174 19.90 12.42 -19.79
N VAL A 175 19.95 13.28 -18.76
CA VAL A 175 20.72 14.54 -18.79
C VAL A 175 22.20 14.29 -19.09
N ILE A 176 22.81 13.29 -18.44
CA ILE A 176 24.23 12.95 -18.66
C ILE A 176 24.47 12.46 -20.10
N ASN A 177 23.59 11.62 -20.63
CA ASN A 177 23.81 11.00 -21.94
C ASN A 177 23.43 11.93 -23.11
N TRP A 178 22.35 12.71 -22.97
CA TRP A 178 22.00 13.75 -23.94
C TRP A 178 22.98 14.92 -23.89
N GLY A 179 23.50 15.30 -22.72
CA GLY A 179 24.54 16.32 -22.61
C GLY A 179 25.81 15.94 -23.39
N LYS A 180 26.22 14.66 -23.35
CA LYS A 180 27.34 14.15 -24.17
C LYS A 180 27.06 14.20 -25.67
N PHE A 181 25.81 14.03 -26.07
CA PHE A 181 25.41 14.01 -27.48
C PHE A 181 25.24 15.42 -28.06
N LEU A 182 24.54 16.31 -27.34
CA LEU A 182 24.23 17.66 -27.79
C LEU A 182 25.44 18.59 -27.67
N PHE A 183 26.29 18.40 -26.66
CA PHE A 183 27.45 19.26 -26.41
C PHE A 183 28.75 18.45 -26.26
N PRO A 184 29.23 17.79 -27.33
CA PRO A 184 30.43 16.96 -27.27
C PRO A 184 31.70 17.79 -26.98
N GLY A 185 31.74 19.06 -27.38
CA GLY A 185 32.88 19.96 -27.15
C GLY A 185 33.03 20.40 -25.69
N THR A 186 31.95 20.75 -25.01
CA THR A 186 31.98 21.17 -23.59
C THR A 186 32.16 19.97 -22.65
N THR A 187 31.53 18.84 -22.93
CA THR A 187 31.68 17.62 -22.11
C THR A 187 33.08 17.00 -22.17
N LYS A 188 33.79 17.17 -23.31
CA LYS A 188 35.23 16.85 -23.45
C LYS A 188 36.13 17.86 -22.74
N LYS A 189 35.74 19.14 -22.67
CA LYS A 189 36.46 20.19 -21.93
C LYS A 189 36.21 20.16 -20.41
N MET A 190 35.17 19.46 -19.94
CA MET A 190 34.96 19.16 -18.52
C MET A 190 35.96 18.11 -18.01
N THR A 191 37.22 18.51 -17.87
CA THR A 191 38.32 17.74 -17.30
C THR A 191 38.76 18.30 -15.95
N TYR A 192 37.80 18.68 -15.10
CA TYR A 192 38.12 19.03 -13.72
C TYR A 192 38.63 17.78 -12.96
N PRO A 193 39.63 17.91 -12.06
CA PRO A 193 40.22 16.79 -11.34
C PRO A 193 39.18 15.96 -10.57
N ILE A 194 38.19 16.63 -9.98
CA ILE A 194 37.06 15.99 -9.26
C ILE A 194 36.20 15.17 -10.23
N VAL A 195 35.89 15.69 -11.41
CA VAL A 195 35.09 14.99 -12.44
C VAL A 195 35.85 13.78 -12.99
N ASN A 196 37.17 13.91 -13.19
CA ASN A 196 38.02 12.80 -13.63
C ASN A 196 38.21 11.74 -12.54
N TYR A 197 38.31 12.14 -11.27
CA TYR A 197 38.29 11.24 -10.12
C TYR A 197 36.97 10.45 -10.08
N TRP A 198 35.83 11.14 -10.20
CA TRP A 198 34.52 10.50 -10.21
C TRP A 198 34.33 9.55 -11.40
N ARG A 199 34.75 9.93 -12.62
CA ARG A 199 34.76 9.04 -13.80
C ARG A 199 35.63 7.81 -13.60
N LYS A 200 36.84 8.00 -13.07
CA LYS A 200 37.84 6.95 -12.85
C LYS A 200 37.43 5.94 -11.79
N TYR A 201 36.75 6.38 -10.71
CA TYR A 201 36.46 5.51 -9.56
C TYR A 201 34.99 5.08 -9.44
N VAL A 202 34.04 5.87 -9.94
CA VAL A 202 32.58 5.68 -9.76
C VAL A 202 31.87 5.29 -11.06
N THR A 203 32.09 6.02 -12.16
CA THR A 203 31.24 5.87 -13.36
C THR A 203 31.68 4.77 -14.34
N ILE A 204 32.99 4.58 -14.52
CA ILE A 204 33.54 3.74 -15.61
C ILE A 204 33.89 2.29 -15.20
N PRO A 205 34.55 2.01 -14.05
CA PRO A 205 34.98 0.65 -13.75
C PRO A 205 33.82 -0.30 -13.36
N ALA A 206 34.03 -1.60 -13.54
CA ALA A 206 33.14 -2.65 -13.05
C ALA A 206 33.18 -2.74 -11.51
N THR A 207 32.06 -3.15 -10.90
CA THR A 207 31.90 -3.20 -9.43
C THR A 207 32.91 -4.12 -8.77
N PHE A 208 33.21 -5.26 -9.40
CA PHE A 208 34.26 -6.17 -8.98
C PHE A 208 35.17 -6.54 -10.15
N ARG A 209 36.49 -6.33 -9.98
CA ARG A 209 37.57 -6.60 -10.97
C ARG A 209 37.35 -5.94 -12.35
N LYS A 210 38.12 -6.33 -13.38
CA LYS A 210 38.15 -5.71 -14.72
C LYS A 210 37.03 -6.19 -15.69
N LYS A 211 36.01 -6.91 -15.22
CA LYS A 211 35.08 -7.66 -16.08
C LYS A 211 33.65 -7.08 -16.02
N LYS A 212 33.39 -6.02 -16.80
CA LYS A 212 32.05 -5.41 -16.97
C LYS A 212 31.19 -6.29 -17.87
N ALA A 213 29.94 -6.56 -17.49
CA ALA A 213 28.95 -7.27 -18.31
C ALA A 213 29.37 -8.66 -18.81
N GLN A 214 30.35 -9.30 -18.17
CA GLN A 214 30.70 -10.70 -18.40
C GLN A 214 30.00 -11.56 -17.36
N ASP A 215 29.37 -12.64 -17.79
CA ASP A 215 28.82 -13.66 -16.90
C ASP A 215 29.97 -14.28 -16.09
N GLN A 216 29.92 -14.14 -14.76
CA GLN A 216 30.88 -14.78 -13.86
C GLN A 216 30.18 -15.93 -13.15
N GLN A 217 30.72 -17.13 -13.33
CA GLN A 217 30.25 -18.32 -12.65
C GLN A 217 30.92 -18.41 -11.28
N PHE A 218 30.13 -18.23 -10.22
CA PHE A 218 30.51 -18.61 -8.86
C PHE A 218 29.97 -20.01 -8.58
N LEU A 219 30.86 -20.92 -8.14
CA LEU A 219 30.54 -22.32 -7.83
C LEU A 219 29.83 -23.10 -8.98
N LYS A 220 30.06 -22.75 -10.26
CA LYS A 220 29.41 -23.33 -11.47
C LYS A 220 27.87 -23.24 -11.53
N ILE A 221 27.20 -22.86 -10.45
CA ILE A 221 25.74 -22.82 -10.28
C ILE A 221 25.21 -21.38 -10.22
N PHE A 222 25.99 -20.46 -9.64
CA PHE A 222 25.63 -19.06 -9.45
C PHE A 222 26.35 -18.16 -10.46
N GLY A 223 25.79 -18.00 -11.65
CA GLY A 223 26.18 -16.94 -12.57
C GLY A 223 25.66 -15.57 -12.12
N PHE A 224 26.49 -14.54 -12.08
CA PHE A 224 26.00 -13.16 -11.91
C PHE A 224 26.63 -12.22 -12.94
N LEU A 225 25.80 -11.37 -13.53
CA LEU A 225 26.27 -10.24 -14.33
C LEU A 225 26.74 -9.17 -13.36
N ILE A 226 28.05 -8.89 -13.34
CA ILE A 226 28.60 -7.80 -12.53
C ILE A 226 28.18 -6.47 -13.18
N PRO A 227 27.34 -5.66 -12.50
CA PRO A 227 27.00 -4.34 -13.00
C PRO A 227 28.24 -3.43 -13.00
N SER A 228 28.16 -2.31 -13.70
CA SER A 228 29.10 -1.21 -13.49
C SER A 228 28.99 -0.66 -12.06
N ARG A 229 30.04 -0.02 -11.54
CA ARG A 229 30.01 0.58 -10.20
C ARG A 229 28.87 1.56 -10.02
N PHE A 230 28.54 2.30 -11.07
CA PHE A 230 27.40 3.21 -11.11
C PHE A 230 26.06 2.47 -10.96
N GLU A 231 25.84 1.41 -11.74
CA GLU A 231 24.64 0.58 -11.62
C GLU A 231 24.56 -0.06 -10.24
N SER A 232 25.67 -0.55 -9.69
CA SER A 232 25.71 -1.13 -8.34
C SER A 232 25.43 -0.10 -7.25
N LEU A 233 25.91 1.14 -7.39
CA LEU A 233 25.60 2.21 -6.44
C LEU A 233 24.10 2.53 -6.44
N ILE A 234 23.49 2.68 -7.62
CA ILE A 234 22.04 2.86 -7.78
C ILE A 234 21.29 1.69 -7.13
N ILE A 235 21.75 0.46 -7.35
CA ILE A 235 21.09 -0.72 -6.79
C ILE A 235 21.21 -0.72 -5.25
N VAL A 236 22.39 -0.49 -4.68
CA VAL A 236 22.59 -0.47 -3.23
C VAL A 236 21.73 0.62 -2.57
N LEU A 237 21.68 1.82 -3.14
CA LEU A 237 20.81 2.89 -2.67
C LEU A 237 19.34 2.50 -2.76
N PHE A 238 18.92 1.84 -3.85
CA PHE A 238 17.57 1.33 -4.01
C PHE A 238 17.20 0.30 -2.92
N TYR A 239 18.09 -0.65 -2.61
CA TYR A 239 17.88 -1.59 -1.51
C TYR A 239 17.79 -0.87 -0.16
N GLY A 240 18.68 0.10 0.11
CA GLY A 240 18.66 0.87 1.35
C GLY A 240 17.37 1.68 1.53
N VAL A 241 16.97 2.43 0.50
CA VAL A 241 15.70 3.19 0.52
C VAL A 241 14.51 2.26 0.71
N THR A 242 14.46 1.13 -0.03
CA THR A 242 13.36 0.18 0.09
C THR A 242 13.29 -0.48 1.47
N LEU A 243 14.44 -0.74 2.11
CA LEU A 243 14.48 -1.27 3.47
C LEU A 243 13.95 -0.24 4.47
N ILE A 244 14.44 1.01 4.40
CA ILE A 244 14.04 2.07 5.33
C ILE A 244 12.53 2.31 5.26
N VAL A 245 11.99 2.50 4.05
CA VAL A 245 10.56 2.78 3.89
C VAL A 245 9.64 1.63 4.29
N ASN A 246 10.14 0.39 4.34
CA ASN A 246 9.37 -0.76 4.82
C ASN A 246 9.59 -1.07 6.31
N ALA A 247 10.43 -0.30 7.01
CA ALA A 247 10.80 -0.55 8.41
C ALA A 247 10.48 0.60 9.36
N VAL A 248 10.17 1.80 8.86
CA VAL A 248 9.88 2.98 9.68
C VAL A 248 8.38 3.15 9.94
N GLU A 249 8.04 3.74 11.10
CA GLU A 249 6.68 4.17 11.47
C GLU A 249 5.62 3.06 11.40
N MET A 250 5.90 1.94 12.07
CA MET A 250 5.00 0.78 12.16
C MET A 250 4.60 0.45 13.60
N GLU A 251 4.77 1.38 14.54
CA GLU A 251 4.47 1.12 15.94
C GLU A 251 2.95 1.10 16.19
N ALA A 252 2.46 0.01 16.77
CA ALA A 252 1.09 -0.10 17.23
C ALA A 252 0.97 0.07 18.74
N MET A 253 -0.25 0.34 19.20
CA MET A 253 -0.56 0.43 20.63
C MET A 253 -0.58 -0.96 21.28
N GLU A 254 -0.24 -1.04 22.57
CA GLU A 254 -0.30 -2.31 23.32
C GLU A 254 -1.73 -2.90 23.33
N ASP A 255 -2.70 -2.06 23.70
CA ASP A 255 -4.14 -2.39 23.75
C ASP A 255 -4.88 -1.87 22.52
N ASP A 256 -4.50 -2.35 21.33
CA ASP A 256 -5.16 -1.94 20.07
C ASP A 256 -6.59 -2.51 19.97
N PRO A 257 -7.65 -1.67 19.98
CA PRO A 257 -9.04 -2.14 19.97
C PRO A 257 -9.51 -2.62 18.58
N LEU A 258 -8.73 -2.42 17.52
CA LEU A 258 -9.07 -2.81 16.15
C LEU A 258 -8.56 -4.23 15.83
N MET A 259 -7.42 -4.61 16.40
CA MET A 259 -6.67 -5.85 16.11
C MET A 259 -6.47 -6.75 17.34
N ASP A 260 -7.03 -6.36 18.49
CA ASP A 260 -6.99 -7.03 19.80
C ASP A 260 -5.60 -7.16 20.44
N SER A 261 -4.52 -6.89 19.69
CA SER A 261 -3.15 -6.97 20.19
C SER A 261 -2.19 -6.16 19.32
N LYS A 262 -1.16 -5.62 19.97
CA LYS A 262 -0.01 -4.97 19.29
C LYS A 262 0.58 -5.84 18.18
N TYR A 263 0.85 -7.12 18.48
CA TYR A 263 1.47 -8.03 17.51
C TYR A 263 0.63 -8.18 16.23
N ARG A 264 -0.70 -8.30 16.36
CA ARG A 264 -1.60 -8.42 15.20
C ARG A 264 -1.64 -7.11 14.40
N ALA A 265 -1.68 -5.97 15.08
CA ALA A 265 -1.64 -4.65 14.44
C ALA A 265 -0.32 -4.42 13.68
N GLU A 266 0.84 -4.67 14.30
CA GLU A 266 2.15 -4.50 13.64
C GLU A 266 2.33 -5.48 12.48
N THR A 267 1.93 -6.74 12.66
CA THR A 267 1.95 -7.75 11.58
C THR A 267 1.09 -7.29 10.41
N ARG A 268 -0.09 -6.71 10.69
CA ARG A 268 -0.95 -6.12 9.68
C ARG A 268 -0.27 -4.94 8.97
N TYR A 269 0.38 -4.05 9.72
CA TYR A 269 1.05 -2.89 9.15
C TYR A 269 2.19 -3.29 8.22
N VAL A 270 3.01 -4.26 8.63
CA VAL A 270 4.06 -4.86 7.80
C VAL A 270 3.45 -5.47 6.53
N GLY A 271 2.38 -6.27 6.66
CA GLY A 271 1.71 -6.88 5.53
C GLY A 271 1.18 -5.86 4.53
N ASP A 272 0.48 -4.82 5.00
CA ASP A 272 -0.07 -3.77 4.14
C ASP A 272 1.05 -2.97 3.45
N ARG A 273 2.11 -2.61 4.18
CA ARG A 273 3.24 -1.85 3.66
C ARG A 273 3.96 -2.58 2.53
N THR A 274 4.32 -3.85 2.74
CA THR A 274 5.08 -4.63 1.76
C THR A 274 4.22 -4.98 0.55
N GLY A 275 2.91 -5.18 0.73
CA GLY A 275 1.96 -5.38 -0.37
C GLY A 275 1.81 -4.13 -1.26
N ILE A 276 1.60 -2.97 -0.66
CA ILE A 276 1.43 -1.69 -1.38
C ILE A 276 2.75 -1.28 -2.06
N THR A 277 3.87 -1.27 -1.33
CA THR A 277 5.16 -0.89 -1.92
C THR A 277 5.63 -1.89 -2.98
N GLY A 278 5.38 -3.19 -2.79
CA GLY A 278 5.68 -4.23 -3.77
C GLY A 278 4.88 -4.07 -5.06
N THR A 279 3.57 -3.79 -4.96
CA THR A 279 2.71 -3.56 -6.13
C THR A 279 3.07 -2.28 -6.87
N MET A 280 3.52 -1.23 -6.18
CA MET A 280 4.03 0.00 -6.80
C MET A 280 5.25 -0.24 -7.72
N PHE A 281 6.01 -1.33 -7.55
CA PHE A 281 7.12 -1.66 -8.46
C PHE A 281 6.68 -2.22 -9.82
N MET A 282 5.43 -2.65 -9.96
CA MET A 282 4.96 -3.34 -11.16
C MET A 282 5.21 -2.55 -12.45
N PRO A 283 4.81 -1.27 -12.56
CA PRO A 283 5.07 -0.50 -13.79
C PRO A 283 6.55 -0.48 -14.17
N LEU A 284 7.45 -0.30 -13.19
CA LEU A 284 8.90 -0.26 -13.41
C LEU A 284 9.44 -1.61 -13.90
N ILE A 285 8.94 -2.73 -13.36
CA ILE A 285 9.35 -4.07 -13.77
C ILE A 285 9.09 -4.29 -15.26
N PHE A 286 7.91 -3.93 -15.76
CA PHE A 286 7.57 -4.06 -17.18
C PHE A 286 8.36 -3.08 -18.05
N LEU A 287 8.49 -1.83 -17.63
CA LEU A 287 9.23 -0.81 -18.34
C LEU A 287 10.72 -1.17 -18.48
N PHE A 288 11.32 -1.80 -17.47
CA PHE A 288 12.70 -2.28 -17.54
C PHE A 288 12.87 -3.59 -18.33
N ALA A 289 11.81 -4.40 -18.47
CA ALA A 289 11.85 -5.64 -19.24
C ALA A 289 11.78 -5.41 -20.78
N GLY A 290 11.06 -4.37 -21.22
CA GLY A 290 10.83 -4.13 -22.65
C GLY A 290 12.11 -3.84 -23.44
N ARG A 291 12.18 -4.27 -24.71
CA ARG A 291 13.27 -3.91 -25.64
C ARG A 291 12.90 -2.66 -26.43
N ASN A 292 13.86 -1.77 -26.68
CA ASN A 292 13.69 -0.56 -27.50
C ASN A 292 12.48 0.30 -27.05
N ASN A 293 12.31 0.44 -25.73
CA ASN A 293 11.20 1.20 -25.17
C ASN A 293 11.54 2.70 -25.05
N PHE A 294 10.52 3.54 -24.82
CA PHE A 294 10.68 5.00 -24.69
C PHE A 294 11.72 5.41 -23.64
N LEU A 295 11.80 4.72 -22.50
CA LEU A 295 12.80 5.04 -21.47
C LEU A 295 14.23 4.71 -21.89
N GLN A 296 14.44 3.68 -22.73
CA GLN A 296 15.76 3.41 -23.32
C GLN A 296 16.16 4.51 -24.31
N TRP A 297 15.22 5.01 -25.11
CA TRP A 297 15.45 6.17 -25.97
C TRP A 297 15.77 7.43 -25.14
N LEU A 298 14.96 7.71 -24.11
CA LEU A 298 15.11 8.87 -23.23
C LEU A 298 16.46 8.86 -22.50
N THR A 299 16.84 7.73 -21.93
CA THR A 299 18.09 7.63 -21.16
C THR A 299 19.30 7.38 -22.04
N ARG A 300 19.13 6.88 -23.27
CA ARG A 300 20.19 6.32 -24.13
C ARG A 300 21.01 5.22 -23.46
N TRP A 301 20.45 4.52 -22.47
CA TRP A 301 21.08 3.35 -21.88
C TRP A 301 20.86 2.10 -22.73
N ASN A 302 21.83 1.20 -22.69
CA ASN A 302 21.73 -0.08 -23.38
C ASN A 302 20.71 -0.98 -22.68
N TYR A 303 20.10 -1.88 -23.44
CA TYR A 303 19.18 -2.90 -22.92
C TYR A 303 19.77 -3.73 -21.76
N SER A 304 21.08 -3.96 -21.74
CA SER A 304 21.76 -4.67 -20.66
C SER A 304 21.64 -3.97 -19.29
N THR A 305 21.69 -2.63 -19.27
CA THR A 305 21.50 -1.82 -18.06
C THR A 305 20.06 -1.92 -17.55
N PHE A 306 19.09 -1.77 -18.46
CA PHE A 306 17.66 -1.93 -18.15
C PHE A 306 17.34 -3.33 -17.61
N MET A 307 17.86 -4.38 -18.25
CA MET A 307 17.69 -5.76 -17.76
C MET A 307 18.35 -5.97 -16.40
N THR A 308 19.43 -5.25 -16.09
CA THR A 308 20.05 -5.29 -14.75
C THR A 308 19.12 -4.70 -13.70
N PHE A 309 18.54 -3.52 -13.96
CA PHE A 309 17.56 -2.92 -13.06
C PHE A 309 16.29 -3.76 -12.94
N HIS A 310 15.75 -4.27 -14.05
CA HIS A 310 14.62 -5.21 -14.04
C HIS A 310 14.87 -6.37 -13.07
N ARG A 311 16.01 -7.06 -13.17
CA ARG A 311 16.32 -8.19 -12.28
C ARG A 311 16.31 -7.80 -10.80
N HIS A 312 16.86 -6.65 -10.43
CA HIS A 312 16.92 -6.23 -9.03
C HIS A 312 15.57 -5.73 -8.51
N VAL A 313 14.85 -4.92 -9.29
CA VAL A 313 13.50 -4.47 -8.91
C VAL A 313 12.55 -5.66 -8.81
N SER A 314 12.57 -6.60 -9.75
CA SER A 314 11.75 -7.82 -9.69
C SER A 314 12.06 -8.68 -8.46
N ARG A 315 13.34 -8.84 -8.08
CA ARG A 315 13.73 -9.59 -6.87
C ARG A 315 13.18 -8.93 -5.61
N VAL A 316 13.36 -7.62 -5.48
CA VAL A 316 12.85 -6.86 -4.33
C VAL A 316 11.33 -6.94 -4.26
N CYS A 317 10.64 -6.76 -5.38
CA CYS A 317 9.19 -6.91 -5.46
C CYS A 317 8.72 -8.28 -4.97
N VAL A 318 9.30 -9.37 -5.47
CA VAL A 318 8.87 -10.71 -5.03
C VAL A 318 9.18 -10.94 -3.55
N ILE A 319 10.32 -10.47 -3.03
CA ILE A 319 10.62 -10.56 -1.60
C ILE A 319 9.56 -9.84 -0.76
N LEU A 320 9.15 -8.63 -1.17
CA LEU A 320 8.09 -7.89 -0.46
C LEU A 320 6.74 -8.62 -0.52
N ILE A 321 6.36 -9.18 -1.67
CA ILE A 321 5.13 -9.97 -1.81
C ILE A 321 5.17 -11.24 -0.96
N ILE A 322 6.33 -11.89 -0.83
CA ILE A 322 6.50 -13.04 0.07
C ILE A 322 6.29 -12.61 1.53
N VAL A 323 6.88 -11.49 1.96
CA VAL A 323 6.68 -10.94 3.31
C VAL A 323 5.21 -10.58 3.55
N HIS A 324 4.56 -9.93 2.58
CA HIS A 324 3.12 -9.64 2.61
C HIS A 324 2.30 -10.92 2.85
N SER A 325 2.55 -11.97 2.07
CA SER A 325 1.82 -13.23 2.18
C SER A 325 2.05 -13.95 3.50
N PHE A 326 3.27 -13.95 4.03
CA PHE A 326 3.55 -14.51 5.36
C PHE A 326 2.85 -13.73 6.47
N ALA A 327 2.88 -12.39 6.42
CA ALA A 327 2.20 -11.55 7.40
C ALA A 327 0.69 -11.81 7.42
N TYR A 328 0.06 -11.89 6.25
CA TYR A 328 -1.38 -12.19 6.13
C TYR A 328 -1.74 -13.62 6.51
N THR A 329 -0.86 -14.59 6.25
CA THR A 329 -1.06 -15.98 6.68
C THR A 329 -0.98 -16.10 8.20
N ALA A 330 -0.03 -15.40 8.85
CA ALA A 330 0.06 -15.35 10.30
C ALA A 330 -1.15 -14.63 10.93
N LEU A 331 -1.58 -13.51 10.35
CA LEU A 331 -2.71 -12.73 10.85
C LEU A 331 -4.04 -13.50 10.78
N LEU A 332 -4.22 -14.33 9.75
CA LEU A 332 -5.47 -15.01 9.40
C LEU A 332 -5.40 -16.53 9.56
N ALA A 333 -4.48 -17.02 10.38
CA ALA A 333 -4.23 -18.46 10.55
C ALA A 333 -5.50 -19.23 10.96
N ASP A 334 -6.32 -18.64 11.82
CA ASP A 334 -7.58 -19.18 12.32
C ASP A 334 -8.69 -19.23 11.26
N GLN A 335 -8.63 -18.36 10.25
CA GLN A 335 -9.66 -18.24 9.20
C GLN A 335 -9.14 -18.55 7.81
N PHE A 336 -7.95 -19.14 7.70
CA PHE A 336 -7.24 -19.26 6.44
C PHE A 336 -8.07 -19.99 5.39
N ALA A 337 -8.73 -21.10 5.75
CA ALA A 337 -9.56 -21.88 4.83
C ALA A 337 -10.74 -21.07 4.26
N PHE A 338 -11.41 -20.27 5.10
CA PHE A 338 -12.51 -19.43 4.68
C PHE A 338 -12.02 -18.29 3.77
N ARG A 339 -10.93 -17.61 4.17
CA ARG A 339 -10.35 -16.50 3.41
C ARG A 339 -9.73 -16.96 2.09
N ALA A 340 -9.14 -18.15 2.05
CA ALA A 340 -8.56 -18.72 0.84
C ALA A 340 -9.58 -19.06 -0.25
N ALA A 341 -10.88 -19.12 0.08
CA ALA A 341 -11.93 -19.23 -0.92
C ALA A 341 -12.27 -17.87 -1.58
N GLU A 342 -11.88 -16.75 -0.98
CA GLU A 342 -12.19 -15.41 -1.51
C GLU A 342 -11.32 -15.11 -2.75
N PRO A 343 -11.92 -14.58 -3.85
CA PRO A 343 -11.21 -14.27 -5.09
C PRO A 343 -9.89 -13.51 -4.96
N TYR A 344 -9.88 -12.43 -4.19
CA TYR A 344 -8.65 -11.66 -4.01
C TYR A 344 -7.56 -12.46 -3.26
N PHE A 345 -7.93 -13.40 -2.38
CA PHE A 345 -6.98 -14.14 -1.57
C PHE A 345 -6.32 -15.26 -2.36
N TYR A 346 -7.09 -16.09 -3.08
CA TYR A 346 -6.48 -17.20 -3.83
C TYR A 346 -5.62 -16.71 -5.00
N TRP A 347 -5.99 -15.61 -5.68
CA TRP A 347 -5.12 -14.99 -6.69
C TRP A 347 -3.82 -14.47 -6.07
N GLY A 348 -3.86 -13.98 -4.83
CA GLY A 348 -2.67 -13.64 -4.05
C GLY A 348 -1.77 -14.85 -3.76
N ILE A 349 -2.36 -15.99 -3.37
CA ILE A 349 -1.63 -17.25 -3.15
C ILE A 349 -0.93 -17.70 -4.44
N VAL A 350 -1.68 -17.79 -5.56
CA VAL A 350 -1.13 -18.19 -6.86
C VAL A 350 -0.02 -17.25 -7.30
N GLY A 351 -0.20 -15.93 -7.13
CA GLY A 351 0.82 -14.92 -7.44
C GLY A 351 2.09 -15.09 -6.62
N THR A 352 1.96 -15.39 -5.32
CA THR A 352 3.10 -15.61 -4.40
C THR A 352 3.86 -16.88 -4.77
N LEU A 353 3.16 -17.98 -5.04
CA LEU A 353 3.78 -19.24 -5.45
C LEU A 353 4.52 -19.09 -6.79
N ALA A 354 3.88 -18.45 -7.78
CA ALA A 354 4.50 -18.16 -9.06
C ALA A 354 5.75 -17.27 -8.90
N GLY A 355 5.67 -16.22 -8.11
CA GLY A 355 6.81 -15.34 -7.81
C GLY A 355 7.96 -16.07 -7.10
N GLY A 356 7.65 -16.88 -6.09
CA GLY A 356 8.64 -17.69 -5.38
C GLY A 356 9.36 -18.69 -6.30
N LEU A 357 8.60 -19.37 -7.16
CA LEU A 357 9.16 -20.26 -8.19
C LEU A 357 10.04 -19.48 -9.18
N MET A 358 9.66 -18.27 -9.57
CA MET A 358 10.50 -17.42 -10.43
C MET A 358 11.81 -17.03 -9.76
N LEU A 359 11.82 -16.73 -8.46
CA LEU A 359 13.06 -16.44 -7.73
C LEU A 359 14.01 -17.64 -7.75
N ALA A 360 13.48 -18.84 -7.52
CA ALA A 360 14.26 -20.08 -7.61
C ALA A 360 14.76 -20.33 -9.05
N GLN A 361 13.89 -20.21 -10.05
CA GLN A 361 14.24 -20.39 -11.46
C GLN A 361 15.14 -19.29 -12.03
N ALA A 362 15.24 -18.14 -11.37
CA ALA A 362 16.16 -17.07 -11.75
C ALA A 362 17.63 -17.45 -11.57
N ILE A 363 17.92 -18.58 -10.89
CA ILE A 363 19.26 -19.19 -10.84
C ILE A 363 19.70 -19.53 -12.27
N PRO A 364 20.88 -19.08 -12.74
CA PRO A 364 21.28 -19.20 -14.15
C PRO A 364 21.30 -20.62 -14.69
N LEU A 365 21.62 -21.62 -13.86
CA LEU A 365 21.57 -23.03 -14.23
C LEU A 365 20.14 -23.44 -14.64
N LEU A 366 19.16 -23.17 -13.78
CA LEU A 366 17.76 -23.50 -14.01
C LEU A 366 17.18 -22.68 -15.17
N ARG A 367 17.48 -21.38 -15.22
CA ARG A 367 17.00 -20.51 -16.30
C ARG A 367 17.49 -20.92 -17.68
N ARG A 368 18.72 -21.40 -17.81
CA ARG A 368 19.28 -21.86 -19.09
C ARG A 368 18.63 -23.14 -19.57
N ASN A 369 18.36 -24.04 -18.66
CA ASN A 369 17.81 -25.35 -19.00
C ASN A 369 16.30 -25.26 -19.24
N TRP A 370 15.56 -24.50 -18.43
CA TRP A 370 14.09 -24.47 -18.41
C TRP A 370 13.54 -23.05 -18.61
N TYR A 371 13.99 -22.38 -19.66
CA TYR A 371 13.62 -21.00 -19.96
C TYR A 371 12.11 -20.80 -20.14
N GLU A 372 11.43 -21.75 -20.81
CA GLU A 372 9.98 -21.67 -21.06
C GLU A 372 9.16 -21.76 -19.77
N ILE A 373 9.61 -22.56 -18.80
CA ILE A 373 8.93 -22.66 -17.49
C ILE A 373 9.08 -21.34 -16.73
N PHE A 374 10.26 -20.72 -16.77
CA PHE A 374 10.49 -19.39 -16.21
C PHE A 374 9.55 -18.34 -16.83
N LEU A 375 9.36 -18.39 -18.15
CA LEU A 375 8.45 -17.48 -18.84
C LEU A 375 6.98 -17.72 -18.46
N LEU A 376 6.57 -18.99 -18.35
CA LEU A 376 5.21 -19.35 -17.91
C LEU A 376 4.94 -18.85 -16.49
N CYS A 377 5.87 -19.07 -15.54
CA CYS A 377 5.72 -18.58 -14.18
C CYS A 377 5.64 -17.04 -14.13
N ALA A 378 6.40 -16.34 -14.99
CA ALA A 378 6.30 -14.89 -15.13
C ALA A 378 4.94 -14.42 -15.63
N TYR A 379 4.38 -15.11 -16.63
CA TYR A 379 3.06 -14.82 -17.14
C TYR A 379 1.98 -15.07 -16.07
N CYS A 380 2.02 -16.22 -15.40
CA CYS A 380 1.08 -16.56 -14.33
C CYS A 380 1.15 -15.56 -13.16
N SER A 381 2.34 -15.14 -12.75
CA SER A 381 2.53 -14.13 -11.71
C SER A 381 1.92 -12.79 -12.13
N CYS A 382 2.20 -12.34 -13.36
CA CYS A 382 1.62 -11.12 -13.92
C CYS A 382 0.09 -11.18 -13.97
N CYS A 383 -0.49 -12.27 -14.48
CA CYS A 383 -1.94 -12.44 -14.56
C CYS A 383 -2.57 -12.49 -13.16
N SER A 384 -1.97 -13.19 -12.22
CA SER A 384 -2.48 -13.28 -10.84
C SER A 384 -2.48 -11.93 -10.15
N MET A 385 -1.45 -11.11 -10.38
CA MET A 385 -1.38 -9.75 -9.84
C MET A 385 -2.35 -8.79 -10.53
N ALA A 386 -2.51 -8.89 -11.85
CA ALA A 386 -3.52 -8.11 -12.56
C ALA A 386 -4.93 -8.49 -12.07
N SER A 387 -5.21 -9.79 -11.90
CA SER A 387 -6.45 -10.30 -11.31
C SER A 387 -6.63 -9.82 -9.87
N TRP A 388 -5.58 -9.83 -9.05
CA TRP A 388 -5.63 -9.30 -7.69
C TRP A 388 -6.02 -7.82 -7.69
N MET A 389 -5.39 -6.99 -8.53
CA MET A 389 -5.74 -5.57 -8.70
C MET A 389 -7.17 -5.37 -9.23
N LEU A 390 -7.62 -6.24 -10.14
CA LEU A 390 -8.95 -6.21 -10.79
C LEU A 390 -10.08 -6.75 -9.91
N VAL A 391 -9.77 -7.61 -8.94
CA VAL A 391 -10.72 -8.22 -8.00
C VAL A 391 -10.66 -7.52 -6.62
N SER A 392 -9.61 -6.76 -6.38
CA SER A 392 -9.49 -5.80 -5.28
C SER A 392 -10.02 -4.38 -5.60
N PRO A 393 -10.87 -4.10 -6.63
CA PRO A 393 -11.25 -2.74 -6.84
C PRO A 393 -12.27 -2.41 -5.72
N TYR A 394 -12.04 -1.26 -5.09
CA TYR A 394 -13.03 -0.48 -4.33
C TYR A 394 -13.23 -0.73 -2.84
N ARG A 395 -12.46 -1.58 -2.15
CA ARG A 395 -12.53 -1.65 -0.67
C ARG A 395 -11.18 -1.96 -0.07
N LEU A 396 -10.45 -0.90 0.26
CA LEU A 396 -9.08 -0.79 0.81
C LEU A 396 -8.93 -1.51 2.16
N GLY A 397 -9.24 -2.81 2.19
CA GLY A 397 -9.39 -3.56 3.43
C GLY A 397 -10.60 -3.13 4.27
N LEU A 398 -11.44 -2.18 3.85
CA LEU A 398 -12.55 -1.63 4.64
C LEU A 398 -13.92 -2.09 4.08
N TYR A 399 -14.80 -2.61 4.92
CA TYR A 399 -16.23 -2.75 4.65
C TYR A 399 -16.83 -1.37 4.28
N PRO A 400 -18.01 -1.32 3.65
CA PRO A 400 -18.70 -0.06 3.34
C PRO A 400 -19.13 0.75 4.57
N ASN A 401 -18.79 0.27 5.76
CA ASN A 401 -19.01 0.91 7.05
C ASN A 401 -17.67 1.40 7.64
N GLY A 402 -16.61 1.48 6.81
CA GLY A 402 -15.21 1.80 7.17
C GLY A 402 -14.58 0.98 8.27
N CYS A 403 -15.17 -0.18 8.57
CA CYS A 403 -14.54 -1.16 9.42
C CYS A 403 -13.64 -2.04 8.56
N PRO A 404 -12.38 -2.30 8.93
CA PRO A 404 -11.59 -3.31 8.23
C PRO A 404 -12.39 -4.60 8.03
N ARG A 405 -12.15 -5.36 6.94
CA ARG A 405 -12.87 -6.61 6.59
C ARG A 405 -12.83 -7.70 7.67
N TYR A 406 -12.20 -7.41 8.80
CA TYR A 406 -11.94 -8.25 9.96
C TYR A 406 -12.65 -7.75 11.24
N CYS A 407 -13.28 -6.57 11.24
CA CYS A 407 -14.07 -6.06 12.37
C CYS A 407 -15.29 -6.91 12.76
N HIS A 408 -15.69 -7.87 11.92
CA HIS A 408 -16.92 -8.65 12.13
C HIS A 408 -16.72 -9.89 13.02
N LEU A 409 -15.65 -9.96 13.81
CA LEU A 409 -15.26 -11.19 14.51
C LEU A 409 -15.10 -11.04 16.03
N GLY A 410 -15.80 -10.08 16.61
CA GLY A 410 -15.96 -9.96 18.05
C GLY A 410 -17.34 -9.39 18.40
N GLY A 411 -18.37 -10.23 18.38
CA GLY A 411 -19.74 -9.88 18.76
C GLY A 411 -20.79 -10.68 18.01
#